data_AF-A0A519TGY7-F1
#
_entry.id   AF-A0A519TGY7-F1
#
_cell.length_a   1.000
_cell.length_b   1.000
_cell.length_c   1.000
_cell.angle_alpha   90.00
_cell.angle_beta   90.00
_cell.angle_gamma   90.00
#
_symmetry.space_group_name_H-M   'P 1'
#
loop_
_entity.id
_entity.type
_entity.pdbx_description
1 polymer ?
#
loop_
_entity_poly.entity_id
_entity_poly.type
_entity_poly.pdbx_seq_one_letter_code
_entity_poly.pdbx_strand_id
1 'polypeptide(L)'
;MKLFTCTHCGQVLYFENSRCEKCQYLLGFEAQQLQLCPLVAQPDGRTYRIHNEPASGPYTYCQNHQHHVCNWLVPTDSATPFCMACDLNRTIPDLSQPGFLQRWHDIEAAKHRLVYSLLCLRLPVVSKRVYPDEGLQFDFKADESPEQRVMTGHDNGLITINIAEADAIEREQARQSMHELYRTLLGHFRHEVGHYYWDRLIDNSPNLKEFRQIFGDDRQDYAEALKKHYAQGPPPDWRQHFISAYATSHPW
;
A
#
# COMPACT_ATOMS: atom_id res chain seq x y z
N MET A 1 13.32 -5.92 4.59
CA MET A 1 13.23 -4.50 4.19
C MET A 1 14.34 -4.24 3.19
N LYS A 2 14.04 -3.77 1.98
CA LYS A 2 15.09 -3.39 1.03
C LYS A 2 15.70 -2.07 1.49
N LEU A 3 17.01 -2.04 1.62
CA LEU A 3 17.76 -0.81 1.83
C LEU A 3 18.18 -0.26 0.46
N PHE A 4 18.16 1.06 0.34
CA PHE A 4 18.69 1.76 -0.82
C PHE A 4 20.10 2.27 -0.51
N THR A 5 20.80 2.67 -1.55
CA THR A 5 22.13 3.27 -1.42
C THR A 5 22.13 4.58 -2.20
N CYS A 6 22.61 5.66 -1.59
CA CYS A 6 22.77 6.93 -2.28
C CYS A 6 23.77 6.77 -3.42
N THR A 7 23.31 6.94 -4.66
CA THR A 7 24.14 6.79 -5.87
C THR A 7 25.26 7.83 -5.98
N HIS A 8 25.22 8.90 -5.18
CA HIS A 8 26.29 9.90 -5.08
C HIS A 8 27.40 9.53 -4.07
N CYS A 9 27.04 9.12 -2.84
CA CYS A 9 28.02 9.01 -1.74
C CYS A 9 28.10 7.64 -1.05
N GLY A 10 27.31 6.67 -1.49
CA GLY A 10 27.28 5.30 -0.97
C GLY A 10 26.58 5.13 0.39
N GLN A 11 25.97 6.18 0.95
CA GLN A 11 25.25 6.09 2.22
C GLN A 11 24.04 5.15 2.10
N VAL A 12 23.84 4.30 3.10
CA VAL A 12 22.63 3.48 3.22
C VAL A 12 21.41 4.37 3.48
N LEU A 13 20.34 4.14 2.75
CA LEU A 13 19.10 4.89 2.80
C LEU A 13 17.91 3.97 3.09
N TYR A 14 17.00 4.47 3.90
CA TYR A 14 15.66 3.93 4.09
C TYR A 14 14.71 4.50 3.03
N PHE A 15 13.66 3.75 2.72
CA PHE A 15 12.75 4.09 1.64
C PHE A 15 12.08 5.46 1.82
N GLU A 16 11.83 5.85 3.07
CA GLU A 16 11.16 7.09 3.44
C GLU A 16 12.12 8.29 3.52
N ASN A 17 13.43 8.10 3.32
CA ASN A 17 14.36 9.23 3.36
C ASN A 17 14.08 10.23 2.21
N SER A 18 14.02 11.51 2.55
CA SER A 18 13.90 12.64 1.62
C SER A 18 15.19 13.45 1.49
N ARG A 19 16.21 13.12 2.29
CA ARG A 19 17.55 13.73 2.27
C ARG A 19 18.60 12.70 2.65
N CYS A 20 19.75 12.73 1.98
CA CYS A 20 20.89 11.91 2.38
C CYS A 20 21.62 12.55 3.56
N GLU A 21 21.75 11.83 4.68
CA GLU A 21 22.41 12.37 5.88
C GLU A 21 23.91 12.61 5.70
N LYS A 22 24.55 11.97 4.72
CA LYS A 22 25.99 12.12 4.44
C LYS A 22 26.30 13.26 3.46
N CYS A 23 25.69 13.26 2.27
CA CYS A 23 25.96 14.28 1.25
C CYS A 23 24.93 15.40 1.18
N GLN A 24 23.88 15.36 2.01
CA GLN A 24 22.85 16.40 2.15
C GLN A 24 21.98 16.68 0.92
N TYR A 25 22.23 15.99 -0.19
CA TYR A 25 21.34 16.00 -1.36
C TYR A 25 19.92 15.59 -0.96
N LEU A 26 18.95 16.31 -1.53
CA LEU A 26 17.55 15.89 -1.54
C LEU A 26 17.44 14.54 -2.26
N LEU A 27 16.50 13.72 -1.82
CA LEU A 27 16.24 12.39 -2.36
C LEU A 27 14.82 12.32 -2.91
N GLY A 28 14.64 11.63 -4.03
CA GLY A 28 13.33 11.32 -4.58
C GLY A 28 13.28 9.91 -5.13
N PHE A 29 12.17 9.22 -4.93
CA PHE A 29 11.99 7.87 -5.47
C PHE A 29 11.52 7.94 -6.92
N GLU A 30 12.31 7.38 -7.84
CA GLU A 30 12.00 7.25 -9.25
C GLU A 30 11.43 5.84 -9.51
N ALA A 31 10.20 5.79 -10.01
CA ALA A 31 9.41 4.56 -10.04
C ALA A 31 9.74 3.63 -11.21
N GLN A 32 10.32 4.12 -12.31
CA GLN A 32 10.69 3.27 -13.45
C GLN A 32 11.93 2.44 -13.15
N GLN A 33 12.94 3.06 -12.53
CA GLN A 33 14.19 2.43 -12.12
C GLN A 33 14.07 1.75 -10.74
N LEU A 34 13.02 2.05 -9.98
CA LEU A 34 12.82 1.60 -8.60
C LEU A 34 13.99 1.98 -7.70
N GLN A 35 14.41 3.24 -7.78
CA GLN A 35 15.57 3.79 -7.06
C GLN A 35 15.22 5.04 -6.26
N LEU A 36 15.94 5.23 -5.15
CA LEU A 36 15.92 6.48 -4.38
C LEU A 36 17.13 7.32 -4.79
N CYS A 37 16.88 8.38 -5.55
CA CYS A 37 17.89 9.11 -6.29
C CYS A 37 18.21 10.47 -5.65
N PRO A 38 19.50 10.86 -5.55
CA PRO A 38 19.88 12.22 -5.20
C PRO A 38 19.50 13.22 -6.30
N LEU A 39 19.01 14.39 -5.91
CA LEU A 39 18.41 15.37 -6.82
C LEU A 39 19.15 16.69 -6.86
N VAL A 40 19.27 17.25 -8.07
CA VAL A 40 19.79 18.61 -8.31
C VAL A 40 18.64 19.52 -8.71
N ALA A 41 18.37 20.53 -7.88
CA ALA A 41 17.38 21.55 -8.18
C ALA A 41 17.75 22.33 -9.45
N GLN A 42 16.78 22.60 -10.30
CA GLN A 42 16.96 23.40 -11.51
C GLN A 42 16.82 24.90 -11.20
N PRO A 43 17.31 25.80 -12.08
CA PRO A 43 17.24 27.25 -11.86
C PRO A 43 15.83 27.82 -11.66
N ASP A 44 14.78 27.10 -12.06
CA ASP A 44 13.38 27.49 -11.86
C ASP A 44 12.90 27.35 -10.41
N GLY A 45 13.68 26.69 -9.54
CA GLY A 45 13.36 26.43 -8.14
C GLY A 45 12.19 25.47 -7.90
N ARG A 46 11.66 24.83 -8.95
CA ARG A 46 10.47 23.96 -8.90
C ARG A 46 10.76 22.55 -9.38
N THR A 47 11.66 22.41 -10.35
CA THR A 47 11.99 21.12 -10.96
C THR A 47 13.35 20.62 -10.49
N TYR A 48 13.52 19.32 -10.63
CA TYR A 48 14.70 18.57 -10.21
C TYR A 48 15.18 17.67 -11.33
N ARG A 49 16.46 17.37 -11.33
CA ARG A 49 17.05 16.30 -12.15
C ARG A 49 17.77 15.31 -11.26
N ILE A 50 17.86 14.07 -11.71
CA ILE A 50 18.64 13.06 -10.99
C ILE A 50 20.12 13.40 -11.13
N HIS A 51 20.82 13.43 -10.01
CA HIS A 51 22.25 13.73 -9.96
C HIS A 51 23.04 12.73 -10.81
N ASN A 52 23.95 13.24 -11.64
CA ASN A 52 24.74 12.47 -12.62
C ASN A 52 23.92 11.71 -13.69
N GLU A 53 22.66 12.05 -13.91
CA GLU A 53 21.85 11.50 -15.00
C GLU A 53 21.31 12.62 -15.92
N PRO A 54 22.18 13.25 -16.74
CA PRO A 54 21.77 14.35 -17.62
C PRO A 54 20.86 13.91 -18.77
N ALA A 55 20.60 12.62 -18.95
CA ALA A 55 19.59 12.10 -19.87
C ALA A 55 18.21 11.98 -19.21
N SER A 56 18.12 12.05 -17.87
CA SER A 56 16.83 12.03 -17.17
C SER A 56 16.03 13.29 -17.55
N GLY A 57 14.73 13.13 -17.77
CA GLY A 57 13.80 14.26 -17.86
C GLY A 57 13.79 15.08 -16.56
N PRO A 58 13.23 16.29 -16.58
CA PRO A 58 12.95 17.02 -15.35
C PRO A 58 11.79 16.36 -14.60
N TYR A 59 11.89 16.40 -13.27
CA TYR A 59 10.90 15.88 -12.35
C TYR A 59 10.41 16.96 -11.40
N THR A 60 9.22 16.78 -10.87
CA THR A 60 8.76 17.42 -9.64
C THR A 60 8.57 16.36 -8.56
N TYR A 61 8.48 16.78 -7.31
CA TYR A 61 7.92 15.90 -6.28
C TYR A 61 6.42 15.73 -6.50
N CYS A 62 5.91 14.54 -6.17
CA CYS A 62 4.48 14.28 -6.05
C CYS A 62 3.81 15.39 -5.23
N GLN A 63 2.61 15.82 -5.62
CA GLN A 63 1.87 16.86 -4.91
C GLN A 63 1.69 16.57 -3.41
N ASN A 64 1.57 15.30 -3.00
CA ASN A 64 1.45 14.91 -1.59
C ASN A 64 2.76 15.07 -0.79
N HIS A 65 3.89 15.34 -1.43
CA HIS A 65 5.15 15.65 -0.76
C HIS A 65 5.05 16.90 0.13
N GLN A 66 4.18 17.86 -0.22
CA GLN A 66 3.93 19.06 0.60
C GLN A 66 3.40 18.73 2.01
N HIS A 67 2.82 17.55 2.19
CA HIS A 67 2.33 17.04 3.48
C HIS A 67 3.32 16.09 4.16
N HIS A 68 4.53 15.93 3.60
CA HIS A 68 5.57 15.02 4.06
C HIS A 68 5.20 13.53 4.06
N VAL A 69 4.14 13.12 3.34
CA VAL A 69 3.68 11.71 3.28
C VAL A 69 4.21 10.94 2.07
N CYS A 70 4.93 11.61 1.17
CA CYS A 70 5.44 11.03 -0.07
C CYS A 70 6.81 11.63 -0.43
N ASN A 71 7.73 10.82 -0.94
CA ASN A 71 9.02 11.26 -1.50
C ASN A 71 9.20 10.86 -2.97
N TRP A 72 8.12 10.47 -3.66
CA TRP A 72 8.19 9.98 -5.03
C TRP A 72 8.22 11.14 -6.04
N LEU A 73 8.89 10.90 -7.15
CA LEU A 73 9.03 11.83 -8.25
C LEU A 73 7.91 11.62 -9.29
N VAL A 74 7.60 12.71 -9.99
CA VAL A 74 6.64 12.76 -11.09
C VAL A 74 7.33 13.45 -12.27
N PRO A 75 7.36 12.84 -13.47
CA PRO A 75 7.84 13.52 -14.67
C PRO A 75 7.04 14.80 -14.93
N THR A 76 7.70 15.89 -15.33
CA THR A 76 7.01 17.18 -15.54
C THR A 76 5.98 17.17 -16.65
N ASP A 77 6.06 16.21 -17.58
CA ASP A 77 5.11 15.99 -18.68
C ASP A 77 3.96 15.03 -18.30
N SER A 78 3.92 14.56 -17.05
CA SER A 78 2.82 13.76 -16.53
C SER A 78 1.49 14.53 -16.58
N ALA A 79 0.41 13.84 -16.97
CA ALA A 79 -0.94 14.38 -16.98
C ALA A 79 -1.52 14.63 -15.56
N THR A 80 -0.87 14.09 -14.53
CA THR A 80 -1.27 14.22 -13.12
C THR A 80 -0.07 14.67 -12.28
N PRO A 81 -0.29 15.53 -11.25
CA PRO A 81 0.78 15.94 -10.34
C PRO A 81 1.06 14.89 -9.23
N PHE A 82 0.33 13.77 -9.23
CA PHE A 82 0.51 12.69 -8.26
C PHE A 82 1.41 11.59 -8.81
N CYS A 83 2.26 11.00 -7.96
CA CYS A 83 2.98 9.79 -8.32
C CYS A 83 2.01 8.61 -8.47
N MET A 84 2.44 7.54 -9.15
CA MET A 84 1.58 6.38 -9.39
C MET A 84 1.00 5.74 -8.12
N ALA A 85 1.64 5.86 -6.96
CA ALA A 85 1.10 5.35 -5.69
C ALA A 85 0.05 6.30 -5.08
N CYS A 86 0.27 7.61 -5.16
CA CYS A 86 -0.65 8.63 -4.67
C CYS A 86 -1.87 8.80 -5.58
N ASP A 87 -1.73 8.57 -6.89
CA ASP A 87 -2.83 8.67 -7.86
C ASP A 87 -3.91 7.59 -7.65
N LEU A 88 -3.56 6.49 -6.96
CA LEU A 88 -4.54 5.47 -6.56
C LEU A 88 -5.48 5.95 -5.44
N ASN A 89 -5.20 7.08 -4.79
CA ASN A 89 -6.10 7.61 -3.76
C ASN A 89 -7.34 8.20 -4.41
N ARG A 90 -8.48 7.61 -4.08
CA ARG A 90 -9.78 8.20 -4.32
C ARG A 90 -10.14 9.18 -3.19
N THR A 91 -9.93 8.75 -1.94
CA THR A 91 -10.23 9.56 -0.76
C THR A 91 -9.03 9.56 0.20
N ILE A 92 -8.67 10.75 0.68
CA ILE A 92 -7.75 10.94 1.81
C ILE A 92 -8.51 11.53 3.00
N PRO A 93 -7.99 11.43 4.23
CA PRO A 93 -8.64 11.99 5.41
C PRO A 93 -8.73 13.51 5.36
N ASP A 94 -9.68 14.07 6.12
CA ASP A 94 -9.74 15.51 6.38
C ASP A 94 -8.53 15.93 7.25
N LEU A 95 -7.55 16.56 6.60
CA LEU A 95 -6.29 16.97 7.24
C LEU A 95 -6.46 18.16 8.21
N SER A 96 -7.64 18.78 8.27
CA SER A 96 -7.95 19.79 9.29
C SER A 96 -8.14 19.17 10.68
N GLN A 97 -8.43 17.86 10.73
CA GLN A 97 -8.64 17.16 11.98
C GLN A 97 -7.32 16.83 12.68
N PRO A 98 -7.22 17.07 14.01
CA PRO A 98 -6.02 16.76 14.77
C PRO A 98 -5.59 15.30 14.63
N GLY A 99 -4.31 15.07 14.35
CA GLY A 99 -3.73 13.72 14.25
C GLY A 99 -3.99 12.98 12.93
N PHE A 100 -4.95 13.41 12.11
CA PHE A 100 -5.27 12.71 10.85
C PHE A 100 -4.13 12.75 9.84
N LEU A 101 -3.35 13.84 9.82
CA LEU A 101 -2.14 13.94 9.00
C LEU A 101 -1.12 12.86 9.37
N GLN A 102 -0.89 12.60 10.66
CA GLN A 102 0.05 11.57 11.11
C GLN A 102 -0.46 10.16 10.77
N ARG A 103 -1.77 9.91 10.96
CA ARG A 103 -2.39 8.63 10.57
C ARG A 103 -2.26 8.40 9.07
N TRP A 104 -2.53 9.42 8.26
CA TRP A 104 -2.37 9.36 6.81
C TRP A 104 -0.91 9.15 6.39
N HIS A 105 0.04 9.82 7.04
CA HIS A 105 1.47 9.62 6.81
C HIS A 105 1.87 8.14 6.95
N ASP A 106 1.44 7.47 8.02
CA ASP A 106 1.81 6.09 8.29
C ASP A 106 1.15 5.11 7.30
N ILE A 107 -0.10 5.41 6.91
CA ILE A 107 -0.82 4.68 5.86
C ILE A 107 -0.14 4.83 4.52
N GLU A 108 0.25 6.05 4.12
CA GLU A 108 0.98 6.30 2.88
C GLU A 108 2.34 5.59 2.89
N ALA A 109 3.09 5.63 3.99
CA ALA A 109 4.35 4.89 4.09
C ALA A 109 4.14 3.38 3.87
N ALA A 110 3.09 2.80 4.45
CA ALA A 110 2.74 1.40 4.23
C ALA A 110 2.29 1.13 2.77
N LYS A 111 1.44 1.99 2.19
CA LYS A 111 0.97 1.86 0.81
C LYS A 111 2.12 2.01 -0.20
N HIS A 112 3.03 2.97 -0.03
CA HIS A 112 4.20 3.11 -0.90
C HIS A 112 5.06 1.84 -0.88
N ARG A 113 5.23 1.19 0.28
CA ARG A 113 5.91 -0.12 0.38
C ARG A 113 5.16 -1.24 -0.32
N LEU A 114 3.83 -1.24 -0.25
CA LEU A 114 2.99 -2.15 -1.02
C LEU A 114 3.22 -1.95 -2.52
N VAL A 115 3.01 -0.74 -3.04
CA VAL A 115 3.16 -0.43 -4.47
C VAL A 115 4.57 -0.76 -4.95
N TYR A 116 5.61 -0.40 -4.20
CA TYR A 116 6.98 -0.80 -4.48
C TYR A 116 7.13 -2.33 -4.65
N SER A 117 6.51 -3.10 -3.76
CA SER A 117 6.53 -4.57 -3.82
C SER A 117 5.83 -5.09 -5.08
N LEU A 118 4.69 -4.51 -5.44
CA LEU A 118 3.94 -4.88 -6.64
C LEU A 118 4.75 -4.61 -7.92
N LEU A 119 5.43 -3.46 -7.99
CA LEU A 119 6.31 -3.12 -9.11
C LEU A 119 7.49 -4.09 -9.22
N CYS A 120 8.11 -4.47 -8.09
CA CYS A 120 9.17 -5.49 -8.07
C CYS A 120 8.69 -6.85 -8.59
N LEU A 121 7.44 -7.22 -8.28
CA LEU A 121 6.80 -8.45 -8.75
C LEU A 121 6.28 -8.34 -10.19
N ARG A 122 6.41 -7.17 -10.82
CA ARG A 122 5.86 -6.86 -12.15
C ARG A 122 4.35 -7.09 -12.24
N LEU A 123 3.65 -6.90 -11.12
CA LEU A 123 2.19 -6.94 -11.10
C LEU A 123 1.61 -5.63 -11.65
N PRO A 124 0.46 -5.68 -12.35
CA PRO A 124 -0.16 -4.48 -12.89
C PRO A 124 -0.64 -3.58 -11.76
N VAL A 125 -0.16 -2.33 -11.76
CA VAL A 125 -0.62 -1.25 -10.87
C VAL A 125 -1.25 -0.17 -11.73
N VAL A 126 -2.56 -0.27 -11.90
CA VAL A 126 -3.35 0.63 -12.75
C VAL A 126 -4.47 1.27 -11.94
N SER A 127 -4.67 2.57 -12.11
CA SER A 127 -5.70 3.32 -11.38
C SER A 127 -7.08 3.06 -11.96
N LYS A 128 -8.11 2.92 -11.11
CA LYS A 128 -9.51 2.88 -11.59
C LYS A 128 -9.94 4.16 -12.31
N ARG A 129 -9.20 5.28 -12.17
CA ARG A 129 -9.44 6.49 -12.96
C ARG A 129 -9.22 6.27 -14.46
N VAL A 130 -8.30 5.36 -14.80
CA VAL A 130 -7.96 5.01 -16.18
C VAL A 130 -8.65 3.73 -16.62
N TYR A 131 -8.74 2.75 -15.71
CA TYR A 131 -9.37 1.45 -15.95
C TYR A 131 -10.48 1.19 -14.92
N PRO A 132 -11.70 1.72 -15.10
CA PRO A 132 -12.76 1.68 -14.09
C PRO A 132 -13.08 0.27 -13.57
N ASP A 133 -13.12 -0.71 -14.47
CA ASP A 133 -13.52 -2.08 -14.11
C ASP A 133 -12.37 -2.91 -13.54
N GLU A 134 -11.13 -2.62 -13.93
CA GLU A 134 -9.98 -3.48 -13.64
C GLU A 134 -8.94 -2.87 -12.72
N GLY A 135 -9.04 -1.57 -12.44
CA GLY A 135 -8.03 -0.84 -11.68
C GLY A 135 -8.12 -1.02 -10.18
N LEU A 136 -7.11 -0.47 -9.51
CA LEU A 136 -6.99 -0.37 -8.06
C LEU A 136 -7.21 1.08 -7.59
N GLN A 137 -7.91 1.25 -6.47
CA GLN A 137 -8.07 2.52 -5.78
C GLN A 137 -8.08 2.35 -4.26
N PHE A 138 -7.78 3.42 -3.53
CA PHE A 138 -7.77 3.46 -2.08
C PHE A 138 -8.69 4.55 -1.53
N ASP A 139 -9.49 4.19 -0.53
CA ASP A 139 -10.26 5.09 0.31
C ASP A 139 -9.70 5.05 1.74
N PHE A 140 -9.15 6.16 2.22
CA PHE A 140 -8.73 6.32 3.61
C PHE A 140 -9.76 7.14 4.37
N LYS A 141 -10.51 6.48 5.24
CA LYS A 141 -11.67 7.08 5.92
C LYS A 141 -11.51 7.01 7.44
N ALA A 142 -12.07 8.00 8.11
CA ALA A 142 -12.24 7.98 9.57
C ALA A 142 -13.67 7.54 9.91
N ASP A 143 -13.85 7.00 11.10
CA ASP A 143 -15.19 6.75 11.65
C ASP A 143 -15.96 8.07 11.77
N GLU A 144 -17.23 8.06 11.35
CA GLU A 144 -18.12 9.22 11.51
C GLU A 144 -18.63 9.32 12.95
N SER A 145 -18.83 8.17 13.61
CA SER A 145 -19.22 8.04 15.00
C SER A 145 -18.83 6.64 15.54
N PRO A 146 -18.82 6.41 16.87
CA PRO A 146 -18.58 5.09 17.44
C PRO A 146 -19.53 3.99 16.92
N GLU A 147 -20.74 4.36 16.53
CA GLU A 147 -21.78 3.49 15.96
C GLU A 147 -21.66 3.31 14.44
N GLN A 148 -21.06 4.27 13.73
CA GLN A 148 -20.85 4.25 12.29
C GLN A 148 -19.37 4.11 11.96
N ARG A 149 -18.85 2.90 12.21
CA ARG A 149 -17.46 2.59 11.93
C ARG A 149 -17.24 2.27 10.46
N VAL A 150 -16.12 2.76 9.94
CA VAL A 150 -15.61 2.36 8.63
C VAL A 150 -15.12 0.92 8.74
N MET A 151 -15.69 0.06 7.91
CA MET A 151 -15.19 -1.28 7.69
C MET A 151 -14.03 -1.24 6.69
N THR A 152 -12.86 -1.71 7.13
CA THR A 152 -11.74 -1.98 6.22
C THR A 152 -12.03 -3.22 5.40
N GLY A 153 -11.67 -3.18 4.11
CA GLY A 153 -11.88 -4.30 3.22
C GLY A 153 -11.61 -3.97 1.76
N HIS A 154 -11.85 -4.97 0.93
CA HIS A 154 -11.78 -4.91 -0.53
C HIS A 154 -13.18 -5.06 -1.15
N ASP A 155 -13.48 -4.23 -2.14
CA ASP A 155 -14.65 -4.34 -3.00
C ASP A 155 -14.28 -3.98 -4.45
N ASN A 156 -14.16 -4.99 -5.32
CA ASN A 156 -13.88 -4.85 -6.75
C ASN A 156 -12.76 -3.84 -7.08
N GLY A 157 -11.59 -4.02 -6.47
CA GLY A 157 -10.41 -3.15 -6.64
C GLY A 157 -10.48 -1.82 -5.89
N LEU A 158 -11.53 -1.54 -5.13
CA LEU A 158 -11.54 -0.47 -4.13
C LEU A 158 -11.11 -1.04 -2.77
N ILE A 159 -9.99 -0.56 -2.26
CA ILE A 159 -9.48 -0.89 -0.93
C ILE A 159 -9.84 0.24 0.02
N THR A 160 -10.70 -0.04 1.00
CA THR A 160 -11.02 0.92 2.06
C THR A 160 -10.19 0.58 3.28
N ILE A 161 -9.44 1.54 3.82
CA ILE A 161 -8.74 1.42 5.11
C ILE A 161 -9.30 2.46 6.07
N ASN A 162 -9.71 2.00 7.25
CA ASN A 162 -10.00 2.89 8.37
C ASN A 162 -8.70 3.48 8.92
N ILE A 163 -8.59 4.80 9.00
CA ILE A 163 -7.36 5.44 9.48
C ILE A 163 -7.08 5.22 10.96
N ALA A 164 -8.09 4.77 11.73
CA ALA A 164 -7.94 4.22 13.07
C ALA A 164 -6.83 3.15 13.13
N GLU A 165 -6.66 2.37 12.08
CA GLU A 165 -5.64 1.33 12.01
C GLU A 165 -4.21 1.87 12.02
N ALA A 166 -4.00 3.16 11.76
CA ALA A 166 -2.69 3.77 11.90
C ALA A 166 -2.31 4.01 13.36
N ASP A 167 -3.28 4.09 14.27
CA ASP A 167 -3.07 4.31 15.68
C ASP A 167 -2.60 3.03 16.39
N ALA A 168 -1.41 3.08 17.01
CA ALA A 168 -0.84 1.92 17.68
C ALA A 168 -1.66 1.45 18.90
N ILE A 169 -2.33 2.37 19.59
CA ILE A 169 -3.16 2.04 20.76
C ILE A 169 -4.44 1.36 20.27
N GLU A 170 -5.10 1.92 19.26
CA GLU A 170 -6.33 1.34 18.71
C GLU A 170 -6.05 -0.03 18.07
N ARG A 171 -4.90 -0.20 17.38
CA ARG A 171 -4.47 -1.52 16.89
C ARG A 171 -4.27 -2.54 17.99
N GLU A 172 -3.61 -2.17 19.09
CA GLU A 172 -3.37 -3.11 20.20
C GLU A 172 -4.67 -3.42 20.95
N GLN A 173 -5.59 -2.46 21.08
CA GLN A 173 -6.93 -2.70 21.62
C GLN A 173 -7.74 -3.66 20.73
N ALA A 174 -7.71 -3.46 19.40
CA ALA A 174 -8.37 -4.35 18.44
C ALA A 174 -7.75 -5.75 18.42
N ARG A 175 -6.44 -5.85 18.61
CA ARG A 175 -5.72 -7.12 18.77
C ARG A 175 -6.22 -7.91 19.97
N GLN A 176 -6.38 -7.25 21.12
CA GLN A 176 -6.84 -7.88 22.36
C GLN A 176 -8.29 -8.35 22.27
N SER A 177 -9.16 -7.60 21.58
CA SER A 177 -10.56 -7.98 21.44
C SER A 177 -10.77 -9.17 20.50
N MET A 178 -10.02 -9.24 19.40
CA MET A 178 -10.20 -10.27 18.37
C MET A 178 -9.39 -11.56 18.62
N HIS A 179 -8.51 -11.61 19.63
CA HIS A 179 -7.60 -12.76 19.89
C HIS A 179 -6.77 -13.19 18.67
N GLU A 180 -6.59 -12.30 17.70
CA GLU A 180 -5.83 -12.52 16.47
C GLU A 180 -4.59 -11.63 16.45
N LEU A 181 -3.59 -12.02 15.65
CA LEU A 181 -2.46 -11.16 15.35
C LEU A 181 -2.94 -10.02 14.46
N TYR A 182 -3.25 -8.86 15.06
CA TYR A 182 -3.61 -7.66 14.30
C TYR A 182 -2.47 -7.31 13.34
N ARG A 183 -2.79 -7.17 12.05
CA ARG A 183 -1.79 -7.00 11.00
C ARG A 183 -1.17 -5.61 11.11
N THR A 184 0.10 -5.49 10.71
CA THR A 184 0.64 -4.16 10.42
C THR A 184 -0.16 -3.54 9.27
N LEU A 185 -0.18 -2.21 9.14
CA LEU A 185 -0.82 -1.53 8.01
C LEU A 185 -0.42 -2.14 6.66
N LEU A 186 0.89 -2.42 6.47
CA LEU A 186 1.39 -3.08 5.27
C LEU A 186 0.86 -4.51 5.12
N GLY A 187 0.73 -5.25 6.21
CA GLY A 187 0.13 -6.59 6.22
C GLY A 187 -1.34 -6.57 5.82
N HIS A 188 -2.09 -5.57 6.29
CA HIS A 188 -3.50 -5.40 5.92
C HIS A 188 -3.64 -5.03 4.44
N PHE A 189 -2.87 -4.06 3.97
CA PHE A 189 -2.79 -3.71 2.55
C PHE A 189 -2.51 -4.92 1.66
N ARG A 190 -1.57 -5.79 2.07
CA ARG A 190 -1.24 -7.01 1.30
C ARG A 190 -2.39 -8.01 1.25
N HIS A 191 -3.18 -8.10 2.30
CA HIS A 191 -4.35 -8.96 2.30
C HIS A 191 -5.43 -8.42 1.36
N GLU A 192 -5.82 -7.15 1.52
CA GLU A 192 -6.90 -6.57 0.70
C GLU A 192 -6.51 -6.49 -0.78
N VAL A 193 -5.26 -6.15 -1.08
CA VAL A 193 -4.76 -6.18 -2.46
C VAL A 193 -4.56 -7.60 -2.97
N GLY A 194 -4.42 -8.58 -2.07
CA GLY A 194 -4.45 -10.01 -2.42
C GLY A 194 -5.76 -10.41 -3.06
N HIS A 195 -6.90 -10.01 -2.46
CA HIS A 195 -8.24 -10.20 -3.02
C HIS A 195 -8.35 -9.61 -4.43
N TYR A 196 -7.92 -8.36 -4.60
CA TYR A 196 -7.89 -7.71 -5.91
C TYR A 196 -7.10 -8.51 -6.95
N TYR A 197 -5.91 -9.03 -6.61
CA TYR A 197 -5.15 -9.83 -7.57
C TYR A 197 -5.72 -11.23 -7.78
N TRP A 198 -6.43 -11.80 -6.80
CA TRP A 198 -7.16 -13.04 -6.99
C TRP A 198 -8.24 -12.87 -8.07
N ASP A 199 -9.04 -11.80 -8.00
CA ASP A 199 -10.04 -11.47 -9.04
C ASP A 199 -9.38 -11.31 -10.42
N ARG A 200 -8.24 -10.62 -10.48
CA ARG A 200 -7.56 -10.31 -11.74
C ARG A 200 -6.83 -11.50 -12.37
N LEU A 201 -6.31 -12.42 -11.56
CA LEU A 201 -5.40 -13.47 -12.02
C LEU A 201 -6.00 -14.88 -11.93
N ILE A 202 -7.00 -15.11 -11.07
CA ILE A 202 -7.50 -16.44 -10.73
C ILE A 202 -8.97 -16.64 -11.10
N ASP A 203 -9.89 -15.78 -10.66
CA ASP A 203 -11.35 -16.01 -10.72
C ASP A 203 -11.84 -16.50 -12.09
N ASN A 204 -11.43 -15.82 -13.16
CA ASN A 204 -11.82 -16.18 -14.54
C ASN A 204 -10.64 -16.70 -15.38
N SER A 205 -9.72 -17.44 -14.76
CA SER A 205 -8.53 -17.98 -15.43
C SER A 205 -8.46 -19.51 -15.44
N PRO A 206 -7.64 -20.10 -16.34
CA PRO A 206 -7.40 -21.55 -16.35
C PRO A 206 -6.84 -22.10 -15.03
N ASN A 207 -6.26 -21.22 -14.19
CA ASN A 207 -5.62 -21.59 -12.93
C ASN A 207 -6.62 -21.81 -11.79
N LEU A 208 -7.90 -21.42 -11.93
CA LEU A 208 -8.92 -21.59 -10.88
C LEU A 208 -9.05 -23.04 -10.40
N LYS A 209 -8.94 -24.00 -11.33
CA LYS A 209 -9.04 -25.43 -10.99
C LYS A 209 -7.88 -25.87 -10.09
N GLU A 210 -6.67 -25.42 -10.39
CA GLU A 210 -5.47 -25.74 -9.60
C GLU A 210 -5.50 -25.01 -8.26
N PHE A 211 -5.92 -23.74 -8.25
CA PHE A 211 -6.16 -22.99 -7.01
C PHE A 211 -7.08 -23.77 -6.06
N ARG A 212 -8.21 -24.28 -6.55
CA ARG A 212 -9.16 -25.07 -5.74
C ARG A 212 -8.57 -26.35 -5.16
N GLN A 213 -7.60 -26.95 -5.86
CA GLN A 213 -6.93 -28.16 -5.39
C GLN A 213 -5.92 -27.86 -4.26
N ILE A 214 -5.31 -26.68 -4.27
CA ILE A 214 -4.27 -26.30 -3.32
C ILE A 214 -4.85 -25.57 -2.11
N PHE A 215 -5.72 -24.58 -2.34
CA PHE A 215 -6.18 -23.65 -1.32
C PHE A 215 -7.58 -23.98 -0.78
N GLY A 216 -8.43 -24.62 -1.60
CA GLY A 216 -9.80 -25.00 -1.24
C GLY A 216 -10.86 -24.33 -2.10
N ASP A 217 -12.13 -24.60 -1.79
CA ASP A 217 -13.27 -24.13 -2.59
C ASP A 217 -13.61 -22.67 -2.31
N ASP A 218 -13.28 -21.77 -3.25
CA ASP A 218 -13.56 -20.33 -3.23
C ASP A 218 -15.04 -19.96 -3.24
N ARG A 219 -15.92 -20.91 -3.59
CA ARG A 219 -17.38 -20.67 -3.68
C ARG A 219 -18.08 -20.75 -2.33
N GLN A 220 -17.35 -21.05 -1.26
CA GLN A 220 -17.90 -21.03 0.08
C GLN A 220 -18.37 -19.62 0.43
N ASP A 221 -19.49 -19.51 1.15
CA ASP A 221 -19.94 -18.21 1.61
C ASP A 221 -18.95 -17.69 2.67
N TYR A 222 -18.37 -16.53 2.38
CA TYR A 222 -17.34 -15.93 3.22
C TYR A 222 -17.83 -15.66 4.65
N ALA A 223 -19.07 -15.17 4.81
CA ALA A 223 -19.61 -14.84 6.12
C ALA A 223 -19.88 -16.10 6.96
N GLU A 224 -20.41 -17.16 6.34
CA GLU A 224 -20.60 -18.44 6.99
C GLU A 224 -19.28 -19.13 7.34
N ALA A 225 -18.28 -19.05 6.47
CA ALA A 225 -16.94 -19.58 6.73
C ALA A 225 -16.26 -18.88 7.91
N LEU A 226 -16.40 -17.55 7.99
CA LEU A 226 -15.90 -16.76 9.11
C LEU A 226 -16.64 -17.06 10.42
N LYS A 227 -17.97 -17.19 10.39
CA LYS A 227 -18.76 -17.63 11.57
C LYS A 227 -18.28 -18.98 12.08
N LYS A 228 -18.05 -19.94 11.18
CA LYS A 228 -17.54 -21.27 11.53
C LYS A 228 -16.15 -21.17 12.16
N HIS A 229 -15.25 -20.36 11.60
CA HIS A 229 -13.92 -20.14 12.15
C HIS A 229 -13.98 -19.61 13.59
N TYR A 230 -14.78 -18.58 13.87
CA TYR A 230 -14.91 -18.04 15.22
C TYR A 230 -15.62 -18.98 16.20
N ALA A 231 -16.51 -19.83 15.71
CA ALA A 231 -17.21 -20.82 16.55
C ALA A 231 -16.34 -22.05 16.89
N GLN A 232 -15.51 -22.51 15.96
CA GLN A 232 -14.81 -23.80 16.06
C GLN A 232 -13.29 -23.66 16.23
N GLY A 233 -12.73 -22.50 15.92
CA GLY A 233 -11.30 -22.27 15.83
C GLY A 233 -10.67 -22.87 14.56
N PRO A 234 -9.37 -22.64 14.34
CA PRO A 234 -8.63 -23.23 13.23
C PRO A 234 -8.39 -24.74 13.43
N PRO A 235 -8.16 -25.51 12.36
CA PRO A 235 -7.75 -26.92 12.44
C PRO A 235 -6.51 -27.12 13.33
N PRO A 236 -6.40 -28.18 14.16
CA PRO A 236 -5.30 -28.34 15.12
C PRO A 236 -3.88 -28.28 14.53
N ASP A 237 -3.72 -28.70 13.27
CA ASP A 237 -2.47 -28.74 12.51
C ASP A 237 -2.25 -27.53 11.59
N TRP A 238 -3.07 -26.48 11.71
CA TRP A 238 -3.05 -25.32 10.81
C TRP A 238 -1.66 -24.70 10.63
N ARG A 239 -0.82 -24.70 11.67
CA ARG A 239 0.54 -24.12 11.64
C ARG A 239 1.47 -24.81 10.64
N GLN A 240 1.14 -26.00 10.18
CA GLN A 240 1.91 -26.76 9.19
C GLN A 240 1.55 -26.35 7.75
N HIS A 241 0.38 -25.75 7.54
CA HIS A 241 -0.20 -25.52 6.21
C HIS A 241 -0.55 -24.05 5.94
N PHE A 242 -0.73 -23.24 6.99
CA PHE A 242 -1.21 -21.87 6.89
C PHE A 242 -0.31 -20.89 7.65
N ILE A 243 -0.25 -19.67 7.12
CA ILE A 243 0.53 -18.57 7.70
C ILE A 243 -0.13 -17.95 8.95
N SER A 244 -1.42 -18.20 9.16
CA SER A 244 -2.18 -17.74 10.32
C SER A 244 -3.42 -18.59 10.54
N ALA A 245 -3.99 -18.54 11.75
CA ALA A 245 -5.29 -19.16 12.05
C ALA A 245 -6.39 -18.58 11.15
N TYR A 246 -6.41 -17.27 10.96
CA TYR A 246 -7.36 -16.61 10.07
C TYR A 246 -7.25 -17.09 8.63
N ALA A 247 -6.05 -17.40 8.12
CA ALA A 247 -5.89 -17.93 6.76
C ALA A 247 -6.56 -19.30 6.55
N THR A 248 -7.03 -19.96 7.61
CA THR A 248 -7.85 -21.18 7.48
C THR A 248 -9.34 -20.88 7.32
N SER A 249 -9.78 -19.61 7.47
CA SER A 249 -11.20 -19.26 7.43
C SER A 249 -11.75 -19.32 6.01
N HIS A 250 -10.96 -18.89 5.02
CA HIS A 250 -11.39 -18.80 3.64
C HIS A 250 -10.20 -18.93 2.67
N PRO A 251 -10.37 -19.57 1.50
CA PRO A 251 -9.26 -19.87 0.58
C PRO A 251 -8.74 -18.67 -0.22
N TRP A 252 -9.53 -17.61 -0.39
CA TRP A 252 -9.10 -16.32 -0.95
C TRP A 252 -9.29 -15.22 0.08
#